data_AF-A0A0A6P655-F1
#
_entry.id   AF-A0A0A6P655-F1
#
_cell.length_a   1.000
_cell.length_b   1.000
_cell.length_c   1.000
_cell.angle_alpha   90.00
_cell.angle_beta   90.00
_cell.angle_gamma   90.00
#
_symmetry.space_group_name_H-M   'P 1'
#
loop_
_entity.id
_entity.type
_entity.pdbx_description
1 polymer ?
#
loop_
_entity_poly.entity_id
_entity_poly.type
_entity_poly.pdbx_seq_one_letter_code
_entity_poly.pdbx_strand_id
1 'polypeptide(L)'
;MENERLFRLSIWCPAKLARPLDYTNVESQHLNFLFEPERLFEQIYVWEPGQDDVFICLDATLAHKFRQELIEKFAPHIAPETRNMAHFANALESLKLAIHQNGHLDWVDSEQIIEININECTNLRVNTALSMLHHFHWVLRTFEHVPGASVVIR
;
A
#
# COMPACT_ATOMS: atom_id res chain seq x y z
N MET A 1 -1.32 -3.16 26.57
CA MET A 1 -2.22 -3.23 25.40
C MET A 1 -1.38 -2.83 24.20
N GLU A 2 -0.73 -3.79 23.58
CA GLU A 2 -0.03 -3.58 22.32
C GLU A 2 -1.09 -3.20 21.29
N ASN A 3 -1.00 -1.99 20.73
CA ASN A 3 -1.69 -1.65 19.50
C ASN A 3 -1.10 -2.56 18.43
N GLU A 4 -1.72 -3.71 18.19
CA GLU A 4 -1.46 -4.49 16.98
C GLU A 4 -1.67 -3.56 15.80
N ARG A 5 -0.57 -3.26 15.10
CA ARG A 5 -0.56 -2.29 14.02
C ARG A 5 -1.37 -2.90 12.87
N LEU A 6 -2.57 -2.35 12.68
CA LEU A 6 -3.43 -2.71 11.56
C LEU A 6 -2.73 -2.38 10.25
N PHE A 7 -2.78 -3.34 9.33
CA PHE A 7 -2.26 -3.16 7.98
C PHE A 7 -2.93 -1.96 7.33
N ARG A 8 -2.13 -1.03 6.83
CA ARG A 8 -2.61 0.12 6.07
C ARG A 8 -1.72 0.36 4.87
N LEU A 9 -2.33 0.40 3.69
CA LEU A 9 -1.73 0.96 2.49
C LEU A 9 -2.27 2.36 2.26
N SER A 10 -1.39 3.32 1.96
CA SER A 10 -1.79 4.68 1.60
C SER A 10 -0.94 5.24 0.48
N ILE A 11 -1.56 6.02 -0.41
CA ILE A 11 -0.88 6.73 -1.49
C ILE A 11 -0.84 8.21 -1.17
N TRP A 12 0.34 8.78 -1.30
CA TRP A 12 0.62 10.18 -1.04
C TRP A 12 1.19 10.85 -2.28
N CYS A 13 0.78 12.07 -2.59
CA CYS A 13 1.37 12.88 -3.66
C CYS A 13 1.77 14.27 -3.14
N PRO A 14 2.66 15.00 -3.84
CA PRO A 14 2.97 16.38 -3.49
C PRO A 14 1.70 17.22 -3.44
N ALA A 15 1.51 17.95 -2.35
CA ALA A 15 0.30 18.75 -2.13
C ALA A 15 0.32 19.99 -3.02
N LYS A 16 -0.79 20.27 -3.72
CA LYS A 16 -0.95 21.51 -4.48
C LYS A 16 -1.55 22.59 -3.57
N LEU A 17 -0.72 23.55 -3.14
CA LEU A 17 -1.21 24.69 -2.38
C LEU A 17 -2.10 25.59 -3.27
N ALA A 18 -3.38 25.69 -2.91
CA ALA A 18 -4.36 26.52 -3.63
C ALA A 18 -4.01 28.03 -3.62
N ARG A 19 -3.19 28.46 -2.66
CA ARG A 19 -2.57 29.77 -2.65
C ARG A 19 -1.08 29.55 -2.40
N PRO A 20 -0.17 30.00 -3.28
CA PRO A 20 1.21 30.13 -2.87
C PRO A 20 1.20 31.11 -1.70
N LEU A 21 1.42 30.61 -0.49
CA LEU A 21 1.79 31.48 0.60
C LEU A 21 3.16 32.01 0.19
N ASP A 22 3.25 33.29 -0.15
CA ASP A 22 4.52 33.99 -0.33
C ASP A 22 5.19 34.01 1.04
N TYR A 23 5.96 32.97 1.34
CA TYR A 23 6.89 33.01 2.45
C TYR A 23 7.98 33.98 2.03
N THR A 24 7.91 35.20 2.55
CA THR A 24 9.06 36.09 2.50
C THR A 24 10.21 35.34 3.16
N ASN A 25 11.26 35.09 2.39
CA ASN A 25 12.56 34.67 2.91
C ASN A 25 13.08 35.83 3.77
N VAL A 26 12.55 35.95 4.99
CA VAL A 26 13.08 36.89 5.95
C VAL A 26 14.40 36.26 6.38
N GLU A 27 15.50 36.89 5.99
CA GLU A 27 16.87 36.63 6.46
C GLU A 27 17.00 36.91 7.98
N SER A 28 16.01 36.52 8.78
CA SER A 28 16.07 36.54 10.22
C SER A 28 16.94 35.35 10.66
N GLN A 29 18.16 35.66 11.04
CA GLN A 29 19.24 34.78 11.55
C GLN A 29 18.86 33.91 12.77
N HIS A 30 17.57 33.77 13.11
CA HIS A 30 17.08 33.17 14.35
C HIS A 30 15.84 32.25 14.20
N LEU A 31 15.44 31.85 13.01
CA LEU A 31 14.36 30.86 12.84
C LEU A 31 14.83 29.65 12.02
N ASN A 32 15.12 28.55 12.71
CA ASN A 32 15.50 27.24 12.15
C ASN A 32 14.37 26.52 11.38
N PHE A 33 13.29 27.21 11.02
CA PHE A 33 12.16 26.62 10.31
C PHE A 33 12.05 27.24 8.92
N LEU A 34 12.87 26.72 7.99
CA LEU A 34 12.63 26.90 6.57
C LEU A 34 11.40 26.04 6.21
N PHE A 35 10.28 26.68 5.94
CA PHE A 35 9.12 25.98 5.43
C PHE A 35 9.39 25.58 3.98
N GLU A 36 9.42 24.28 3.72
CA GLU A 36 9.68 23.70 2.40
C GLU A 36 8.34 23.22 1.81
N PRO A 37 7.58 24.07 1.09
CA PRO A 37 6.26 23.71 0.55
C PRO A 37 6.31 22.48 -0.35
N GLU A 38 7.45 22.25 -1.02
CA GLU A 38 7.70 21.09 -1.87
C GLU A 38 7.72 19.75 -1.11
N ARG A 39 7.81 19.80 0.23
CA ARG A 39 7.75 18.62 1.11
C ARG A 39 6.38 18.37 1.71
N LEU A 40 5.38 19.19 1.36
CA LEU A 40 4.00 18.87 1.72
C LEU A 40 3.48 17.75 0.82
N PHE A 41 2.92 16.73 1.44
CA PHE A 41 2.25 15.64 0.76
C PHE A 41 0.81 15.53 1.25
N GLU A 42 -0.10 15.23 0.34
CA GLU A 42 -1.49 14.92 0.64
C GLU A 42 -1.76 13.44 0.38
N GLN A 43 -2.57 12.83 1.25
CA GLN A 43 -3.01 11.45 1.07
C GLN A 43 -4.18 11.43 0.08
N ILE A 44 -4.01 10.76 -1.04
CA ILE A 44 -5.02 10.67 -2.11
C ILE A 44 -5.75 9.33 -2.14
N TYR A 45 -5.23 8.32 -1.44
CA TYR A 45 -5.87 7.01 -1.31
C TYR A 45 -5.46 6.32 -0.01
N VAL A 46 -6.38 5.54 0.54
CA VAL A 46 -6.13 4.69 1.69
C VAL A 46 -6.91 3.38 1.55
N TRP A 47 -6.26 2.28 1.89
CA TRP A 47 -6.86 0.97 2.03
C TRP A 47 -6.50 0.36 3.39
N GLU A 48 -7.53 0.08 4.16
CA GLU A 48 -7.45 -0.47 5.53
C GLU A 48 -8.48 -1.62 5.61
N PRO A 49 -8.08 -2.88 5.34
CA PRO A 49 -9.01 -4.00 5.27
C PRO A 49 -9.62 -4.42 6.62
N GLY A 50 -9.22 -3.81 7.75
CA GLY A 50 -9.80 -4.06 9.06
C GLY A 50 -8.79 -4.51 10.11
N GLN A 51 -9.27 -5.21 11.15
CA GLN A 51 -8.44 -5.73 12.24
C GLN A 51 -7.86 -7.10 11.87
N ASP A 52 -6.55 -7.25 12.10
CA ASP A 52 -5.67 -8.43 11.93
C ASP A 52 -4.59 -8.29 10.84
N ASP A 53 -3.57 -9.15 10.97
CA ASP A 53 -2.51 -9.31 9.99
C ASP A 53 -3.08 -9.83 8.67
N VAL A 54 -3.09 -8.98 7.63
CA VAL A 54 -3.58 -9.34 6.28
C VAL A 54 -2.81 -10.50 5.64
N PHE A 55 -1.64 -10.84 6.17
CA PHE A 55 -0.83 -11.96 5.69
C PHE A 55 -1.10 -13.28 6.43
N ILE A 56 -1.99 -13.31 7.42
CA ILE A 56 -2.24 -14.49 8.25
C ILE A 56 -2.73 -15.70 7.45
N CYS A 57 -3.46 -15.46 6.35
CA CYS A 57 -3.98 -16.49 5.46
C CYS A 57 -2.95 -16.96 4.42
N LEU A 58 -1.72 -16.45 4.45
CA LEU A 58 -0.63 -16.88 3.58
C LEU A 58 0.22 -17.93 4.30
N ASP A 59 0.87 -18.81 3.55
CA ASP A 59 1.90 -19.67 4.13
C ASP A 59 3.05 -18.82 4.71
N ALA A 60 3.75 -19.33 5.72
CA ALA A 60 4.75 -18.56 6.46
C ALA A 60 5.86 -18.00 5.57
N THR A 61 6.27 -18.73 4.53
CA THR A 61 7.33 -18.29 3.61
C THR A 61 6.84 -17.13 2.73
N LEU A 62 5.64 -17.24 2.18
CA LEU A 62 5.04 -16.19 1.36
C LEU A 62 4.66 -14.97 2.20
N ALA A 63 4.09 -15.17 3.40
CA ALA A 63 3.80 -14.11 4.36
C ALA A 63 5.06 -13.30 4.68
N HIS A 64 6.18 -13.98 4.97
CA HIS A 64 7.47 -13.33 5.21
C HIS A 64 7.92 -12.52 4.00
N LYS A 65 7.80 -13.09 2.79
CA LYS A 65 8.18 -12.39 1.55
C LYS A 65 7.32 -11.15 1.28
N PHE A 66 6.01 -11.24 1.52
CA PHE A 66 5.08 -10.11 1.45
C PHE A 66 5.47 -8.99 2.42
N ARG A 67 5.77 -9.34 3.67
CA ARG A 67 6.21 -8.35 4.68
C ARG A 67 7.51 -7.66 4.28
N GLN A 68 8.49 -8.42 3.80
CA GLN A 68 9.77 -7.87 3.37
C GLN A 68 9.63 -6.93 2.17
N GLU A 69 8.85 -7.32 1.16
CA GLU A 69 8.69 -6.51 -0.05
C GLU A 69 7.76 -5.30 0.15
N LEU A 70 6.77 -5.38 1.05
CA LEU A 70 5.77 -4.34 1.25
C LEU A 70 5.99 -3.50 2.50
N ILE A 71 6.08 -4.13 3.68
CA ILE A 71 6.17 -3.37 4.94
C ILE A 71 7.56 -2.77 5.10
N GLU A 72 8.63 -3.54 4.94
CA GLU A 72 9.98 -3.03 5.20
C GLU A 72 10.40 -1.95 4.19
N LYS A 73 10.10 -2.14 2.91
CA LYS A 73 10.49 -1.20 1.84
C LYS A 73 9.61 0.06 1.77
N PHE A 74 8.36 -0.02 2.23
CA PHE A 74 7.40 1.09 2.12
C PHE A 74 6.97 1.63 3.50
N ALA A 75 7.75 1.34 4.55
CA ALA A 75 7.46 1.83 5.89
C ALA A 75 7.42 3.38 5.96
N PRO A 76 6.68 3.97 6.91
CA PRO A 76 6.54 5.42 7.01
C PRO A 76 7.85 6.20 7.16
N HIS A 77 8.86 5.58 7.78
CA HIS A 77 10.18 6.17 8.02
C HIS A 77 11.12 6.11 6.80
N ILE A 78 10.74 5.38 5.76
CA ILE A 78 11.47 5.32 4.50
C ILE A 78 11.16 6.56 3.67
N ALA A 79 12.17 7.11 3.01
CA ALA A 79 12.06 8.34 2.24
C ALA A 79 11.07 8.17 1.04
N PRO A 80 10.26 9.19 0.70
CA PRO A 80 9.32 9.16 -0.43
C PRO A 80 9.96 8.72 -1.76
N GLU A 81 11.19 9.15 -2.01
CA GLU A 81 11.94 8.89 -3.24
C GLU A 81 12.24 7.40 -3.43
N THR A 82 12.45 6.68 -2.32
CA THR A 82 12.73 5.24 -2.30
C THR A 82 11.48 4.36 -2.22
N ARG A 83 10.30 4.97 -2.02
CA ARG A 83 8.99 4.28 -1.94
C ARG A 83 8.02 4.77 -3.03
N ASN A 84 8.56 5.28 -4.13
CA ASN A 84 7.79 5.77 -5.27
C ASN A 84 7.12 4.62 -6.05
N MET A 85 6.26 4.96 -7.01
CA MET A 85 5.50 3.97 -7.80
C MET A 85 6.38 3.00 -8.61
N ALA A 86 7.56 3.42 -9.06
CA ALA A 86 8.49 2.54 -9.77
C ALA A 86 9.07 1.46 -8.84
N HIS A 87 9.42 1.84 -7.60
CA HIS A 87 9.85 0.87 -6.58
C HIS A 87 8.70 -0.07 -6.20
N PHE A 88 7.48 0.45 -6.12
CA PHE A 88 6.29 -0.37 -5.87
C PHE A 88 6.09 -1.41 -6.97
N ALA A 89 6.18 -1.01 -8.25
CA ALA A 89 6.11 -1.94 -9.37
C ALA A 89 7.15 -3.07 -9.27
N ASN A 90 8.40 -2.74 -8.92
CA ASN A 90 9.46 -3.75 -8.75
C ASN A 90 9.16 -4.72 -7.60
N ALA A 91 8.62 -4.23 -6.48
CA ALA A 91 8.18 -5.07 -5.38
C ALA A 91 7.07 -6.04 -5.81
N LEU A 92 6.08 -5.55 -6.58
CA LEU A 92 4.99 -6.40 -7.09
C LEU A 92 5.48 -7.49 -8.05
N GLU A 93 6.44 -7.20 -8.93
CA GLU A 93 7.04 -8.24 -9.77
C GLU A 93 7.81 -9.28 -8.93
N SER A 94 8.49 -8.87 -7.85
CA SER A 94 9.13 -9.81 -6.92
C SER A 94 8.11 -10.72 -6.23
N LEU A 95 6.98 -10.17 -5.78
CA LEU A 95 5.90 -10.94 -5.17
C LEU A 95 5.23 -11.90 -6.15
N LYS A 96 5.01 -11.44 -7.38
CA LYS A 96 4.48 -12.28 -8.46
C LYS A 96 5.39 -13.48 -8.71
N LEU A 97 6.72 -13.28 -8.76
CA LEU A 97 7.66 -14.39 -8.91
C LEU A 97 7.60 -15.35 -7.72
N ALA A 98 7.54 -14.83 -6.48
CA ALA A 98 7.44 -15.66 -5.28
C ALA A 98 6.15 -16.52 -5.28
N ILE A 99 5.03 -15.93 -5.70
CA ILE A 99 3.75 -16.63 -5.89
C ILE A 99 3.87 -17.77 -6.89
N HIS A 100 4.52 -17.54 -8.04
CA HIS A 100 4.69 -18.58 -9.06
C HIS A 100 5.64 -19.70 -8.63
N GLN A 101 6.69 -19.37 -7.86
CA GLN A 101 7.70 -20.33 -7.39
C GLN A 101 7.18 -21.25 -6.29
N ASN A 102 6.27 -20.76 -5.43
CA ASN A 102 5.78 -21.55 -4.30
C ASN A 102 4.78 -22.65 -4.70
N GLY A 103 4.30 -22.70 -5.95
CA GLY A 103 3.62 -23.85 -6.58
C GLY A 103 2.26 -24.29 -5.99
N HIS A 104 1.98 -23.99 -4.72
CA HIS A 104 0.78 -24.33 -3.97
C HIS A 104 0.02 -23.05 -3.64
N LEU A 105 -0.76 -22.60 -4.62
CA LEU A 105 -1.71 -21.52 -4.43
C LEU A 105 -3.04 -22.13 -4.00
N ASP A 106 -3.16 -22.39 -2.70
CA ASP A 106 -4.39 -22.95 -2.15
C ASP A 106 -5.55 -21.96 -2.31
N TRP A 107 -6.65 -22.48 -2.83
CA TRP A 107 -7.91 -21.76 -2.92
C TRP A 107 -8.68 -22.02 -1.63
N VAL A 108 -9.02 -20.96 -0.91
CA VAL A 108 -9.75 -21.05 0.35
C VAL A 108 -11.17 -20.55 0.12
N ASP A 109 -12.13 -21.21 0.76
CA ASP A 109 -13.50 -20.71 0.81
C ASP A 109 -13.49 -19.34 1.51
N SER A 110 -14.10 -18.34 0.89
CA SER A 110 -14.29 -17.05 1.51
C SER A 110 -15.42 -17.14 2.54
N GLU A 111 -15.51 -16.18 3.45
CA GLU A 111 -16.70 -16.03 4.29
C GLU A 111 -17.87 -15.38 3.53
N GLN A 112 -17.68 -15.06 2.25
CA GLN A 112 -18.65 -14.39 1.40
C GLN A 112 -19.51 -15.41 0.65
N ILE A 113 -20.79 -15.47 1.01
CA ILE A 113 -21.81 -16.26 0.33
C ILE A 113 -22.57 -15.33 -0.63
N ILE A 114 -22.67 -15.73 -1.89
CA ILE A 114 -23.46 -15.02 -2.89
C ILE A 114 -24.70 -15.83 -3.29
N GLU A 115 -25.83 -15.14 -3.47
CA GLU A 115 -27.04 -15.72 -4.08
C GLU A 115 -26.93 -15.63 -5.60
N ILE A 116 -26.95 -16.78 -6.28
CA ILE A 116 -26.89 -16.86 -7.75
C ILE A 116 -28.32 -16.95 -8.31
N ASN A 117 -29.23 -17.63 -7.59
CA ASN A 117 -30.65 -17.80 -7.93
C ASN A 117 -31.50 -17.73 -6.65
N ILE A 118 -32.83 -17.66 -6.81
CA ILE A 118 -33.83 -17.50 -5.72
C ILE A 118 -33.67 -18.51 -4.56
N ASN A 119 -33.01 -19.66 -4.77
CA ASN A 119 -32.75 -20.67 -3.73
C ASN A 119 -31.32 -21.27 -3.80
N GLU A 120 -30.37 -20.58 -4.43
CA GLU A 120 -29.01 -21.12 -4.60
C GLU A 120 -27.97 -20.13 -4.09
N CYS A 121 -27.33 -20.53 -3.00
CA CYS A 121 -26.19 -19.84 -2.40
C CYS A 121 -24.91 -20.60 -2.75
N THR A 122 -23.88 -19.88 -3.19
CA THR A 122 -22.56 -20.44 -3.46
C THR A 122 -21.52 -19.70 -2.65
N ASN A 123 -20.57 -20.44 -2.09
CA ASN A 123 -19.40 -19.84 -1.45
C ASN A 123 -18.37 -19.45 -2.51
N LEU A 124 -17.88 -18.21 -2.47
CA LEU A 124 -16.77 -17.78 -3.31
C LEU A 124 -15.47 -18.39 -2.80
N ARG A 125 -14.67 -18.94 -3.71
CA ARG A 125 -13.29 -19.35 -3.38
C ARG A 125 -12.34 -18.26 -3.78
N VAL A 126 -11.42 -17.92 -2.89
CA VAL A 126 -10.41 -16.89 -3.09
C VAL A 126 -9.02 -17.48 -2.95
N ASN A 127 -8.12 -17.06 -3.82
CA ASN A 127 -6.71 -17.19 -3.57
C ASN A 127 -6.20 -15.87 -2.98
N THR A 128 -5.91 -15.86 -1.68
CA THR A 128 -5.58 -14.62 -0.95
C THR A 128 -4.36 -13.91 -1.54
N ALA A 129 -3.28 -14.65 -1.82
CA ALA A 129 -2.06 -14.10 -2.37
C ALA A 129 -2.29 -13.40 -3.72
N LEU A 130 -3.00 -14.06 -4.63
CA LEU A 130 -3.35 -13.51 -5.94
C LEU A 130 -4.29 -12.32 -5.80
N SER A 131 -5.33 -12.40 -4.98
CA SER A 131 -6.27 -11.30 -4.75
C SER A 131 -5.55 -10.05 -4.23
N MET A 132 -4.63 -10.21 -3.29
CA MET A 132 -3.80 -9.11 -2.79
C MET A 132 -2.91 -8.55 -3.91
N LEU A 133 -2.21 -9.41 -4.67
CA LEU A 133 -1.38 -8.98 -5.79
C LEU A 133 -2.20 -8.21 -6.85
N HIS A 134 -3.41 -8.68 -7.17
CA HIS A 134 -4.32 -8.01 -8.09
C HIS A 134 -4.77 -6.64 -7.56
N HIS A 135 -5.10 -6.54 -6.27
CA HIS A 135 -5.41 -5.25 -5.64
C HIS A 135 -4.23 -4.28 -5.74
N PHE A 136 -3.01 -4.73 -5.42
CA PHE A 136 -1.83 -3.90 -5.51
C PHE A 136 -1.49 -3.49 -6.95
N HIS A 137 -1.69 -4.36 -7.94
CA HIS A 137 -1.57 -3.98 -9.34
C HIS A 137 -2.61 -2.93 -9.75
N TRP A 138 -3.85 -3.04 -9.26
CA TRP A 138 -4.86 -2.02 -9.49
C TRP A 138 -4.44 -0.68 -8.89
N VAL A 139 -3.91 -0.66 -7.65
CA VAL A 139 -3.35 0.56 -7.03
C VAL A 139 -2.24 1.13 -7.90
N LEU A 140 -1.27 0.31 -8.33
CA LEU A 140 -0.19 0.76 -9.20
C LEU A 140 -0.71 1.39 -10.49
N ARG A 141 -1.60 0.70 -11.23
CA ARG A 141 -2.18 1.22 -12.48
C ARG A 141 -2.96 2.51 -12.29
N THR A 142 -3.63 2.65 -11.15
CA THR A 142 -4.45 3.82 -10.83
C THR A 142 -3.59 5.04 -10.51
N PHE A 143 -2.39 4.87 -9.93
CA PHE A 143 -1.59 6.00 -9.44
C PHE A 143 -0.21 6.15 -10.09
N GLU A 144 0.21 5.25 -10.98
CA GLU A 144 1.53 5.30 -11.64
C GLU A 144 1.77 6.58 -12.45
N HIS A 145 0.69 7.20 -12.93
CA HIS A 145 0.73 8.43 -13.71
C HIS A 145 0.70 9.71 -12.87
N VAL A 146 0.54 9.60 -11.54
CA VAL A 146 0.49 10.76 -10.63
C VAL A 146 1.94 11.19 -10.29
N PRO A 147 2.38 12.39 -10.69
CA PRO A 147 3.76 12.83 -10.47
C PRO A 147 4.12 12.90 -8.98
N GLY A 148 5.26 12.31 -8.62
CA GLY A 148 5.75 12.31 -7.24
C GLY A 148 4.93 11.43 -6.28
N ALA A 149 4.00 10.60 -6.79
CA ALA A 149 3.24 9.69 -5.95
C ALA A 149 4.15 8.66 -5.27
N SER A 150 3.88 8.42 -4.00
CA SER A 150 4.61 7.48 -3.15
C SER A 150 3.65 6.60 -2.36
N VAL A 151 4.10 5.38 -2.08
CA VAL A 151 3.33 4.36 -1.37
C VAL A 151 3.85 4.27 0.06
N VAL A 152 2.94 4.19 1.03
CA VAL A 152 3.26 3.94 2.43
C VAL A 152 2.45 2.75 2.92
N ILE A 153 3.15 1.76 3.48
CA ILE A 153 2.58 0.54 4.03
C ILE A 153 3.06 0.37 5.47
N ARG A 154 2.13 0.12 6.40
CA ARG A 154 2.44 -0.11 7.83
C ARG A 154 1.55 -1.18 8.43
#